data_AF-A0A919UU06-F1
#
_entry.id   AF-A0A919UU06-F1
#
_cell.length_a   1.000
_cell.length_b   1.000
_cell.length_c   1.000
_cell.angle_alpha   90.00
_cell.angle_beta   90.00
_cell.angle_gamma   90.00
#
_symmetry.space_group_name_H-M   'P 1'
#
loop_
_entity.id
_entity.type
_entity.pdbx_description
1 polymer ?
#
loop_
_entity_poly.entity_id
_entity_poly.type
_entity_poly.pdbx_seq_one_letter_code
_entity_poly.pdbx_strand_id
1 'polypeptide(L)'
;MRQCFGEVLGEDHKDGRAFPWTLPTHDMRQAHQSGRPRCRKGTVLSGEVDPVEVIRKSDPYFFITYPNPGQFPGLEVRQHLDDVFSRLCEHLMNMTSFPKGQKDPPGYIDKISIPSGHDWWKNILSKLARCRILLPLYSERYFTSTTCGKEWHAFSIRQRLHEKATGGTPHAILPILWTPMAPEDMPRVAQEIQSHTLGMPALYHSEGLYGLAVNRAYRDEYELALWGIAKTIVNKARSTQLRACDPEIFQDLENIFDEEDPK
;
A
#
# COMPACT_ATOMS: atom_id res chain seq x y z
N MET A 1 -13.91 -58.40 -20.94
CA MET A 1 -15.19 -58.05 -21.61
C MET A 1 -15.06 -56.59 -22.00
N ARG A 2 -14.80 -56.22 -23.27
CA ARG A 2 -15.77 -55.99 -24.39
C ARG A 2 -16.91 -55.05 -23.91
N GLN A 3 -17.22 -53.87 -24.43
CA GLN A 3 -17.19 -53.23 -25.77
C GLN A 3 -17.03 -51.68 -25.60
N CYS A 4 -16.50 -50.82 -26.49
CA CYS A 4 -16.59 -50.62 -27.96
C CYS A 4 -17.79 -49.77 -28.47
N PHE A 5 -17.44 -48.64 -29.14
CA PHE A 5 -18.14 -47.80 -30.15
C PHE A 5 -19.30 -46.86 -29.73
N GLY A 6 -19.45 -45.66 -30.30
CA GLY A 6 -18.85 -45.15 -31.54
C GLY A 6 -18.98 -43.64 -31.82
N GLU A 7 -18.21 -43.23 -32.82
CA GLU A 7 -18.27 -41.97 -33.57
C GLU A 7 -19.52 -41.88 -34.45
N VAL A 8 -20.00 -40.66 -34.72
CA VAL A 8 -20.61 -40.28 -36.01
C VAL A 8 -20.20 -38.86 -36.37
N LEU A 9 -19.70 -38.72 -37.61
CA LEU A 9 -19.33 -37.50 -38.34
C LEU A 9 -20.50 -36.95 -39.17
N GLY A 10 -20.41 -35.67 -39.56
CA GLY A 10 -21.09 -35.03 -40.70
C GLY A 10 -22.28 -34.13 -40.33
N GLU A 11 -22.57 -33.01 -40.97
CA GLU A 11 -22.00 -32.33 -42.15
C GLU A 11 -22.56 -30.88 -42.19
N ASP A 12 -21.90 -30.07 -43.01
CA ASP A 12 -22.13 -28.67 -43.40
C ASP A 12 -23.58 -28.17 -43.58
N HIS A 13 -23.85 -26.91 -43.18
CA HIS A 13 -24.55 -25.98 -44.08
C HIS A 13 -24.19 -24.51 -43.87
N LYS A 14 -23.85 -23.86 -44.99
CA LYS A 14 -23.53 -22.45 -45.17
C LYS A 14 -24.80 -21.61 -45.07
N ASP A 15 -24.70 -20.39 -44.56
CA ASP A 15 -25.51 -19.30 -45.10
C ASP A 15 -24.83 -17.95 -44.94
N GLY A 16 -24.39 -17.41 -46.07
CA GLY A 16 -23.85 -16.07 -46.20
C GLY A 16 -24.95 -15.09 -46.59
N ARG A 17 -24.96 -13.91 -45.98
CA ARG A 17 -25.66 -12.74 -46.53
C ARG A 17 -24.76 -11.51 -46.45
N ALA A 18 -24.12 -11.22 -47.58
CA ALA A 18 -23.47 -9.95 -47.88
C ALA A 18 -24.54 -8.91 -48.25
N PHE A 19 -24.48 -7.74 -47.63
CA PHE A 19 -25.32 -6.58 -47.98
C PHE A 19 -24.60 -5.69 -49.01
N PRO A 20 -25.25 -5.30 -50.12
CA PRO A 20 -24.65 -4.45 -51.14
C PRO A 20 -24.90 -2.97 -50.84
N TRP A 21 -23.84 -2.16 -50.82
CA TRP A 21 -23.96 -0.70 -50.91
C TRP A 21 -23.44 -0.26 -52.27
N THR A 22 -24.36 0.06 -53.19
CA THR A 22 -24.09 0.76 -54.44
C THR A 22 -24.36 2.26 -54.26
N LEU A 23 -23.40 3.08 -54.65
CA LEU A 23 -23.45 4.54 -54.71
C LEU A 23 -24.32 5.02 -55.87
N PRO A 24 -25.03 6.15 -55.74
CA PRO A 24 -25.45 6.96 -56.87
C PRO A 24 -24.65 8.28 -56.95
N THR A 25 -24.19 8.60 -58.16
CA THR A 25 -23.62 9.88 -58.58
C THR A 25 -24.66 10.74 -59.30
N HIS A 26 -24.89 11.99 -58.85
CA HIS A 26 -25.32 13.19 -59.61
C HIS A 26 -25.24 14.39 -58.66
N ASP A 27 -24.32 15.33 -58.84
CA ASP A 27 -24.29 16.53 -59.72
C ASP A 27 -24.84 17.82 -59.04
N MET A 28 -24.13 18.90 -59.31
CA MET A 28 -24.01 20.18 -58.63
C MET A 28 -25.26 21.08 -58.72
N ARG A 29 -25.49 21.93 -57.70
CA ARG A 29 -25.46 23.41 -57.80
C ARG A 29 -25.84 24.11 -56.48
N GLN A 30 -24.93 25.00 -56.05
CA GLN A 30 -25.07 26.30 -55.37
C GLN A 30 -26.16 26.53 -54.28
N ALA A 31 -25.73 26.98 -53.09
CA ALA A 31 -26.08 28.30 -52.53
C ALA A 31 -25.36 28.63 -51.20
N HIS A 32 -24.62 29.74 -51.21
CA HIS A 32 -24.43 30.77 -50.18
C HIS A 32 -24.39 30.46 -48.66
N GLN A 33 -23.22 30.76 -48.09
CA GLN A 33 -22.96 31.61 -46.91
C GLN A 33 -23.93 31.55 -45.70
N SER A 34 -23.47 30.91 -44.61
CA SER A 34 -23.77 31.41 -43.25
C SER A 34 -22.74 30.92 -42.21
N GLY A 35 -22.31 31.88 -41.38
CA GLY A 35 -21.65 31.79 -40.06
C GLY A 35 -20.87 30.54 -39.64
N ARG A 36 -19.53 30.66 -39.57
CA ARG A 36 -18.71 29.81 -38.68
C ARG A 36 -19.10 30.08 -37.22
N PRO A 37 -19.41 29.07 -36.40
CA PRO A 37 -19.57 29.28 -34.97
C PRO A 37 -18.19 29.57 -34.36
N ARG A 38 -18.05 30.78 -33.84
CA ARG A 38 -16.87 31.27 -33.11
C ARG A 38 -16.73 30.43 -31.84
N CYS A 39 -15.79 29.49 -31.85
CA CYS A 39 -15.39 28.74 -30.67
C CYS A 39 -14.92 29.75 -29.61
N ARG A 40 -15.76 30.02 -28.60
CA ARG A 40 -15.34 30.79 -27.43
C ARG A 40 -14.24 29.97 -26.78
N LYS A 41 -13.05 30.55 -26.68
CA LYS A 41 -12.00 30.05 -25.80
C LYS A 41 -12.59 30.06 -24.39
N GLY A 42 -13.07 28.91 -23.94
CA GLY A 42 -13.28 28.68 -22.53
C GLY A 42 -11.92 28.82 -21.88
N THR A 43 -11.79 29.79 -20.99
CA THR A 43 -10.68 29.85 -20.05
C THR A 43 -10.76 28.56 -19.26
N VAL A 44 -9.98 27.56 -19.67
CA VAL A 44 -9.60 26.48 -18.76
C VAL A 44 -8.84 27.21 -17.68
N LEU A 45 -9.48 27.38 -16.52
CA LEU A 45 -8.75 27.59 -15.28
C LEU A 45 -7.81 26.39 -15.22
N SER A 46 -6.55 26.62 -15.61
CA SER A 46 -5.47 25.71 -15.29
C SER A 46 -5.45 25.68 -13.77
N GLY A 47 -6.18 24.72 -13.19
CA GLY A 47 -5.94 24.30 -11.83
C GLY A 47 -4.46 24.03 -11.78
N GLU A 48 -3.75 24.87 -11.03
CA GLU A 48 -2.37 24.67 -10.69
C GLU A 48 -2.34 23.29 -10.05
N VAL A 49 -1.85 22.31 -10.80
CA VAL A 49 -1.65 20.96 -10.27
C VAL A 49 -0.62 21.19 -9.18
N ASP A 50 -1.04 21.05 -7.92
CA ASP A 50 -0.14 21.06 -6.77
C ASP A 50 1.12 20.29 -7.18
N PRO A 51 2.32 20.88 -7.06
CA PRO A 51 3.53 20.21 -7.50
C PRO A 51 3.62 18.91 -6.71
N VAL A 52 3.24 17.81 -7.37
CA VAL A 52 3.19 16.49 -6.76
C VAL A 52 4.58 16.25 -6.21
N GLU A 53 4.71 16.23 -4.89
CA GLU A 53 6.01 15.94 -4.31
C GLU A 53 6.40 14.51 -4.72
N VAL A 54 7.49 14.41 -5.48
CA VAL A 54 8.02 13.13 -5.92
C VAL A 54 8.82 12.52 -4.78
N ILE A 55 8.63 11.21 -4.57
CA ILE A 55 9.43 10.42 -3.64
C ILE A 55 10.90 10.43 -4.12
N ARG A 56 11.81 10.86 -3.25
CA ARG A 56 13.25 10.87 -3.48
C ARG A 56 13.79 9.45 -3.38
N LYS A 57 14.92 9.18 -4.03
CA LYS A 57 15.61 7.88 -3.91
C LYS A 57 15.99 7.53 -2.46
N SER A 58 16.32 8.55 -1.67
CA SER A 58 16.69 8.44 -0.25
C SER A 58 15.50 8.40 0.71
N ASP A 59 14.26 8.54 0.23
CA ASP A 59 13.10 8.42 1.12
C ASP A 59 12.92 6.96 1.58
N PRO A 60 12.36 6.72 2.78
CA PRO A 60 12.16 5.38 3.30
C PRO A 60 11.24 4.54 2.40
N TYR A 61 11.62 3.29 2.16
CA TYR A 61 10.74 2.28 1.57
C TYR A 61 9.59 1.91 2.51
N PHE A 62 9.84 1.87 3.81
CA PHE A 62 8.82 1.49 4.77
C PHE A 62 8.84 2.37 6.01
N PHE A 63 7.68 2.47 6.66
CA PHE A 63 7.49 3.00 8.00
C PHE A 63 6.88 1.90 8.85
N ILE A 64 7.58 1.43 9.89
CA ILE A 64 6.99 0.55 10.89
C ILE A 64 6.20 1.39 11.89
N THR A 65 4.92 1.08 12.02
CA THR A 65 4.07 1.60 13.09
C THR A 65 3.81 0.49 14.10
N TYR A 66 4.15 0.75 15.36
CA TYR A 66 4.00 -0.17 16.49
C TYR A 66 3.94 0.65 17.79
N PRO A 67 3.20 0.20 18.83
CA PRO A 67 3.14 0.94 20.09
C PRO A 67 4.54 1.12 20.66
N ASN A 68 4.84 2.33 21.10
CA ASN A 68 6.12 2.65 21.69
C ASN A 68 6.42 1.70 22.86
N PRO A 69 7.48 0.87 22.78
CA PRO A 69 7.82 -0.05 23.86
C PRO A 69 8.12 0.68 25.18
N GLY A 70 8.51 1.96 25.14
CA GLY A 70 8.72 2.80 26.32
C GLY A 70 7.45 3.09 27.13
N GLN A 71 6.27 2.99 26.53
CA GLN A 71 4.98 3.01 27.25
C GLN A 71 4.78 1.74 28.09
N PHE A 72 5.55 0.68 27.83
CA PHE A 72 5.47 -0.61 28.48
C PHE A 72 6.86 -1.07 28.95
N PRO A 73 7.44 -0.41 29.98
CA PRO A 73 8.81 -0.68 30.43
C PRO A 73 9.01 -2.13 30.89
N GLY A 74 10.20 -2.69 30.61
CA GLY A 74 10.60 -4.04 31.04
C GLY A 74 10.43 -5.17 30.00
N LEU A 75 10.06 -4.85 28.76
CA LEU A 75 9.82 -5.85 27.72
C LEU A 75 11.00 -6.01 26.74
N GLU A 76 11.46 -7.24 26.55
CA GLU A 76 12.43 -7.65 25.51
C GLU A 76 11.92 -7.35 24.08
N VAL A 77 10.63 -7.04 23.94
CA VAL A 77 9.96 -6.62 22.70
C VAL A 77 10.75 -5.54 21.94
N ARG A 78 11.40 -4.59 22.63
CA ARG A 78 12.19 -3.55 21.95
C ARG A 78 13.38 -4.13 21.18
N GLN A 79 14.05 -5.13 21.73
CA GLN A 79 15.24 -5.74 21.09
C GLN A 79 14.84 -6.49 19.82
N HIS A 80 13.74 -7.26 19.87
CA HIS A 80 13.22 -7.98 18.71
C HIS A 80 12.68 -7.03 17.63
N LEU A 81 12.05 -5.92 18.03
CA LEU A 81 11.60 -4.89 17.09
C LEU A 81 12.77 -4.19 16.39
N ASP A 82 13.83 -3.87 17.14
CA ASP A 82 15.07 -3.30 16.60
C ASP A 82 15.78 -4.28 15.66
N ASP A 83 15.76 -5.58 15.95
CA ASP A 83 16.29 -6.63 15.08
C ASP A 83 15.51 -6.71 13.76
N VAL A 84 14.17 -6.86 13.82
CA VAL A 84 13.31 -6.85 12.63
C VAL A 84 13.58 -5.63 11.76
N PHE A 85 13.62 -4.45 12.35
CA PHE A 85 13.92 -3.21 11.63
C PHE A 85 15.28 -3.27 10.91
N SER A 86 16.32 -3.72 11.62
CA SER A 86 17.68 -3.79 11.09
C SER A 86 17.80 -4.81 9.96
N ARG A 87 17.24 -6.01 10.13
CA ARG A 87 17.25 -7.08 9.12
C ARG A 87 16.48 -6.69 7.86
N LEU A 88 15.32 -6.05 8.00
CA LEU A 88 14.59 -5.52 6.84
C LEU A 88 15.40 -4.45 6.11
N CYS A 89 16.06 -3.54 6.84
CA CYS A 89 16.94 -2.55 6.21
C CYS A 89 18.09 -3.21 5.43
N GLU A 90 18.74 -4.22 6.00
CA GLU A 90 19.79 -5.00 5.33
C GLU A 90 19.30 -5.64 4.04
N HIS A 91 18.15 -6.32 4.07
CA HIS A 91 17.56 -6.91 2.86
C HIS A 91 17.26 -5.85 1.80
N LEU A 92 16.66 -4.73 2.18
CA LEU A 92 16.32 -3.66 1.25
C LEU A 92 17.55 -3.00 0.63
N MET A 93 18.64 -2.82 1.40
CA MET A 93 19.91 -2.32 0.88
C MET A 93 20.49 -3.24 -0.22
N ASN A 94 20.26 -4.55 -0.11
CA ASN A 94 20.71 -5.53 -1.11
C ASN A 94 19.76 -5.65 -2.31
N MET A 95 18.46 -5.41 -2.12
CA MET A 95 17.44 -5.57 -3.17
C MET A 95 17.19 -4.30 -4.01
N THR A 96 17.70 -3.15 -3.58
CA THR A 96 17.32 -1.85 -4.14
C THR A 96 18.53 -0.97 -4.44
N SER A 97 18.30 0.10 -5.21
CA SER A 97 19.30 1.14 -5.47
C SER A 97 19.29 2.24 -4.39
N PHE A 98 18.91 1.93 -3.15
CA PHE A 98 18.94 2.91 -2.06
C PHE A 98 20.38 3.42 -1.89
N PRO A 99 20.62 4.74 -1.83
CA PRO A 99 21.99 5.25 -1.84
C PRO A 99 22.79 4.79 -0.62
N LYS A 100 24.04 4.35 -0.85
CA LYS A 100 24.97 4.01 0.24
C LYS A 100 25.44 5.28 0.97
N GLY A 101 25.81 5.13 2.25
CA GLY A 101 26.36 6.24 3.06
C GLY A 101 25.35 7.31 3.47
N GLN A 102 24.05 7.05 3.30
CA GLN A 102 23.00 7.91 3.84
C GLN A 102 22.98 7.85 5.36
N LYS A 103 22.66 8.99 5.99
CA LYS A 103 22.46 9.06 7.45
C LYS A 103 21.25 8.24 7.88
N ASP A 104 20.18 8.31 7.09
CA ASP A 104 18.93 7.60 7.37
C ASP A 104 18.91 6.24 6.63
N PRO A 105 18.49 5.16 7.30
CA PRO A 105 18.32 3.85 6.66
C PRO A 105 17.13 3.82 5.69
N PRO A 106 16.99 2.75 4.87
CA PRO A 106 15.86 2.60 3.94
C PRO A 106 14.50 2.39 4.62
N GLY A 107 14.45 2.20 5.94
CA GLY A 107 13.22 2.13 6.73
C GLY A 107 13.14 3.24 7.77
N TYR A 108 11.96 3.45 8.32
CA TYR A 108 11.75 4.28 9.51
C TYR A 108 10.92 3.53 10.54
N ILE A 109 11.19 3.77 11.81
CA ILE A 109 10.40 3.33 12.96
C ILE A 109 10.54 4.37 14.06
N ASP A 110 9.46 4.67 14.79
CA ASP A 110 9.57 5.51 15.97
C ASP A 110 10.27 4.73 17.11
N LYS A 111 11.49 5.16 17.45
CA LYS A 111 12.34 4.54 18.50
C LYS A 111 12.33 5.32 19.81
N ILE A 112 11.63 6.46 19.88
CA ILE A 112 11.81 7.44 20.95
C ILE A 112 11.02 7.02 22.19
N SER A 113 11.68 6.76 23.31
CA SER A 113 11.04 6.44 24.60
C SER A 113 10.47 7.65 25.34
N ILE A 114 10.80 8.88 24.93
CA ILE A 114 10.38 10.13 25.59
C ILE A 114 9.93 11.14 24.51
N PRO A 115 8.63 11.38 24.33
CA PRO A 115 8.13 12.36 23.36
C PRO A 115 8.70 13.74 23.68
N SER A 116 9.66 14.19 22.89
CA SER A 116 10.24 15.53 23.02
C SER A 116 9.33 16.51 22.28
N GLY A 117 8.21 16.88 22.89
CA GLY A 117 7.40 18.05 22.51
C GLY A 117 6.64 17.94 21.18
N HIS A 118 6.65 19.01 20.37
CA HIS A 118 5.90 19.12 19.11
C HIS A 118 6.73 18.67 17.90
N ASP A 119 8.06 18.66 18.03
CA ASP A 119 8.99 18.41 16.93
C ASP A 119 9.11 16.92 16.56
N TRP A 120 8.93 16.01 17.53
CA TRP A 120 8.92 14.56 17.24
C TRP A 120 7.74 14.17 16.35
N TRP A 121 6.53 14.68 16.65
CA TRP A 121 5.33 14.36 15.88
C TRP A 121 5.43 14.93 14.47
N LYS A 122 5.95 16.16 14.32
CA LYS A 122 6.27 16.73 13.00
C LYS A 122 7.22 15.84 12.20
N ASN A 123 8.24 15.27 12.84
CA ASN A 123 9.15 14.34 12.17
C ASN A 123 8.45 13.04 11.74
N ILE A 124 7.59 12.45 12.59
CA ILE A 124 6.79 11.27 12.23
C ILE A 124 5.90 11.57 11.02
N LEU A 125 5.16 12.67 11.06
CA LEU A 125 4.29 13.12 9.98
C LEU A 125 5.08 13.36 8.68
N SER A 126 6.27 13.98 8.76
CA SER A 126 7.16 14.14 7.62
C SER A 126 7.61 12.80 7.02
N LYS A 127 7.86 11.78 7.85
CA LYS A 127 8.21 10.44 7.36
C LYS A 127 6.99 9.72 6.78
N LEU A 128 5.80 9.84 7.36
CA LEU A 128 4.54 9.30 6.82
C LEU A 128 4.13 9.95 5.50
N ALA A 129 4.42 11.23 5.33
CA ALA A 129 4.21 11.97 4.09
C ALA A 129 5.05 11.44 2.91
N ARG A 130 6.14 10.71 3.20
CA ARG A 130 7.17 10.35 2.20
C ARG A 130 7.55 8.88 2.15
N CYS A 131 7.22 8.06 3.14
CA CYS A 131 7.53 6.63 3.08
C CYS A 131 6.75 5.96 1.94
N ARG A 132 7.25 4.85 1.39
CA ARG A 132 6.56 4.17 0.27
C ARG A 132 5.44 3.24 0.76
N ILE A 133 5.68 2.53 1.86
CA ILE A 133 4.76 1.54 2.44
C ILE A 133 4.62 1.77 3.94
N LEU A 134 3.41 1.69 4.48
CA LEU A 134 3.16 1.59 5.91
C LEU A 134 3.16 0.11 6.32
N LEU A 135 3.94 -0.24 7.35
CA LEU A 135 4.06 -1.58 7.92
C LEU A 135 3.48 -1.59 9.34
N PRO A 136 2.15 -1.77 9.48
CA PRO A 136 1.56 -1.97 10.78
C PRO A 136 1.87 -3.36 11.31
N LEU A 137 2.42 -3.40 12.53
CA LEU A 137 2.74 -4.62 13.25
C LEU A 137 1.55 -5.02 14.14
N TYR A 138 0.64 -5.82 13.59
CA TYR A 138 -0.59 -6.25 14.22
C TYR A 138 -0.34 -7.04 15.49
N SER A 139 -0.91 -6.53 16.57
CA SER A 139 -1.00 -7.14 17.89
C SER A 139 -2.16 -6.48 18.62
N GLU A 140 -2.66 -7.08 19.69
CA GLU A 140 -3.70 -6.45 20.52
C GLU A 140 -3.30 -5.03 20.95
N ARG A 141 -2.05 -4.86 21.38
CA ARG A 141 -1.51 -3.55 21.80
C ARG A 141 -1.47 -2.53 20.66
N TYR A 142 -1.26 -2.98 19.43
CA TYR A 142 -1.25 -2.12 18.24
C TYR A 142 -2.60 -1.42 18.08
N PHE A 143 -3.68 -2.20 18.18
CA PHE A 143 -5.03 -1.68 17.99
C PHE A 143 -5.55 -0.87 19.18
N THR A 144 -5.00 -1.03 20.38
CA THR A 144 -5.30 -0.15 21.53
C THR A 144 -4.49 1.16 21.52
N SER A 145 -3.56 1.35 20.58
CA SER A 145 -2.68 2.53 20.57
C SER A 145 -3.26 3.67 19.74
N THR A 146 -3.65 4.75 20.42
CA THR A 146 -4.10 6.00 19.78
C THR A 146 -3.06 6.57 18.82
N THR A 147 -1.77 6.48 19.14
CA THR A 147 -0.70 6.96 18.24
C THR A 147 -0.68 6.15 16.96
N CYS A 148 -0.72 4.81 17.04
CA CYS A 148 -0.74 3.95 15.87
C CYS A 148 -1.97 4.21 14.98
N GLY A 149 -3.14 4.43 15.60
CA GLY A 149 -4.36 4.81 14.87
C GLY A 149 -4.21 6.13 14.13
N LYS A 150 -3.60 7.15 14.76
CA LYS A 150 -3.35 8.45 14.11
C LYS A 150 -2.34 8.36 12.96
N GLU A 151 -1.27 7.58 13.14
CA GLU A 151 -0.28 7.33 12.08
C GLU A 151 -0.91 6.65 10.86
N TRP A 152 -1.77 5.65 11.11
CA TRP A 152 -2.55 5.04 10.05
C TRP A 152 -3.49 6.03 9.39
N HIS A 153 -4.23 6.82 10.16
CA HIS A 153 -5.15 7.82 9.61
C HIS A 153 -4.43 8.77 8.65
N ALA A 154 -3.27 9.31 9.05
CA ALA A 154 -2.44 10.14 8.20
C ALA A 154 -2.07 9.44 6.88
N PHE A 155 -1.65 8.17 6.96
CA PHE A 155 -1.31 7.39 5.77
C PHE A 155 -2.54 7.10 4.88
N SER A 156 -3.71 6.86 5.46
CA SER A 156 -4.98 6.70 4.75
C SER A 156 -5.41 7.98 4.03
N ILE A 157 -5.24 9.16 4.64
CA ILE A 157 -5.47 10.45 3.98
C ILE A 157 -4.59 10.54 2.72
N ARG A 158 -3.30 10.23 2.84
CA ARG A 158 -2.36 10.24 1.71
C ARG A 158 -2.74 9.24 0.61
N GLN A 159 -3.19 8.04 0.97
CA GLN A 159 -3.67 7.05 -0.01
C GLN A 159 -4.90 7.56 -0.77
N ARG A 160 -5.87 8.19 -0.08
CA ARG A 160 -7.05 8.79 -0.72
C ARG A 160 -6.68 9.93 -1.67
N LEU A 161 -5.70 10.75 -1.31
CA LEU A 161 -5.18 11.80 -2.20
C LEU A 161 -4.53 11.21 -3.45
N HIS A 162 -3.74 10.15 -3.30
CA HIS A 162 -3.15 9.45 -4.44
C HIS A 162 -4.23 8.89 -5.36
N GLU A 163 -5.23 8.19 -4.80
CA GLU A 163 -6.34 7.61 -5.56
C GLU A 163 -7.14 8.68 -6.33
N LYS A 164 -7.45 9.82 -5.70
CA LYS A 164 -8.09 10.96 -6.39
C LYS A 164 -7.25 11.49 -7.55
N ALA A 165 -5.92 11.47 -7.41
CA ALA A 165 -5.01 12.04 -8.40
C ALA A 165 -4.62 11.06 -9.53
N THR A 166 -4.75 9.75 -9.33
CA THR A 166 -4.35 8.72 -10.30
C THR A 166 -5.51 7.86 -10.81
N GLY A 167 -6.64 7.86 -10.10
CA GLY A 167 -7.78 6.96 -10.36
C GLY A 167 -7.54 5.51 -9.92
N GLY A 168 -6.38 5.19 -9.32
CA GLY A 168 -6.05 3.85 -8.85
C GLY A 168 -5.96 3.78 -7.33
N THR A 169 -6.60 2.77 -6.73
CA THR A 169 -6.53 2.53 -5.28
C THR A 169 -5.13 2.00 -4.89
N PRO A 170 -4.32 2.76 -4.15
CA PRO A 170 -2.99 2.31 -3.76
C PRO A 170 -3.09 1.22 -2.68
N HIS A 171 -2.40 0.09 -2.86
CA HIS A 171 -2.26 -0.93 -1.82
C HIS A 171 -0.94 -0.75 -1.05
N ALA A 172 -0.77 0.42 -0.43
CA ALA A 172 0.49 0.82 0.22
C ALA A 172 0.55 0.52 1.73
N ILE A 173 -0.46 -0.14 2.30
CA ILE A 173 -0.40 -0.71 3.65
C ILE A 173 -0.08 -2.20 3.53
N LEU A 174 0.90 -2.65 4.31
CA LEU A 174 1.33 -4.05 4.37
C LEU A 174 1.28 -4.53 5.83
N PRO A 175 0.15 -5.14 6.25
CA PRO A 175 0.02 -5.68 7.59
C PRO A 175 0.97 -6.83 7.85
N ILE A 176 1.62 -6.79 9.00
CA ILE A 176 2.50 -7.86 9.51
C ILE A 176 1.92 -8.33 10.83
N LEU A 177 1.61 -9.61 10.96
CA LEU A 177 1.28 -10.22 12.25
C LEU A 177 2.52 -10.20 13.15
N TRP A 178 2.49 -9.36 14.18
CA TRP A 178 3.53 -9.32 15.22
C TRP A 178 3.28 -10.44 16.23
N THR A 179 2.07 -10.51 16.75
CA THR A 179 1.56 -11.65 17.50
C THR A 179 0.34 -12.24 16.78
N PRO A 180 0.03 -13.54 16.97
CA PRO A 180 -1.17 -14.13 16.40
C PRO A 180 -2.42 -13.36 16.85
N MET A 181 -3.36 -13.21 15.94
CA MET A 181 -4.63 -12.52 16.18
C MET A 181 -5.71 -13.14 15.30
N ALA A 182 -6.89 -13.35 15.87
CA ALA A 182 -8.05 -13.76 15.10
C ALA A 182 -8.64 -12.53 14.38
N PRO A 183 -9.16 -12.67 13.15
CA PRO A 183 -9.77 -11.55 12.41
C PRO A 183 -10.87 -10.81 13.20
N GLU A 184 -11.65 -11.54 14.00
CA GLU A 184 -12.72 -11.02 14.85
C GLU A 184 -12.22 -10.08 15.96
N ASP A 185 -10.95 -10.19 16.35
CA ASP A 185 -10.32 -9.33 17.37
C ASP A 185 -9.72 -8.05 16.77
N MET A 186 -9.78 -7.90 15.44
CA MET A 186 -9.24 -6.74 14.73
C MET A 186 -10.34 -5.70 14.45
N PRO A 187 -10.04 -4.38 14.51
CA PRO A 187 -10.95 -3.35 14.00
C PRO A 187 -11.31 -3.58 12.52
N ARG A 188 -12.49 -3.15 12.07
CA ARG A 188 -12.98 -3.37 10.69
C ARG A 188 -12.01 -2.84 9.64
N VAL A 189 -11.44 -1.66 9.89
CA VAL A 189 -10.44 -1.04 9.00
C VAL A 189 -9.21 -1.91 8.78
N ALA A 190 -8.87 -2.77 9.74
CA ALA A 190 -7.79 -3.74 9.63
C ALA A 190 -8.23 -5.04 8.93
N GLN A 191 -9.46 -5.50 9.19
CA GLN A 191 -10.04 -6.68 8.52
C GLN A 191 -10.19 -6.49 7.00
N GLU A 192 -10.50 -5.28 6.56
CA GLU A 192 -10.67 -4.94 5.13
C GLU A 192 -9.38 -5.01 4.32
N ILE A 193 -8.22 -4.96 4.98
CA ILE A 193 -6.94 -5.10 4.29
C ILE A 193 -6.61 -6.58 4.16
N GLN A 194 -6.69 -7.09 2.92
CA GLN A 194 -6.18 -8.42 2.60
C GLN A 194 -4.73 -8.53 3.06
N SER A 195 -4.50 -9.33 4.10
CA SER A 195 -3.16 -9.67 4.54
C SER A 195 -2.46 -10.38 3.40
N HIS A 196 -1.43 -9.76 2.83
CA HIS A 196 -0.61 -10.37 1.78
C HIS A 196 0.38 -11.33 2.43
N THR A 197 -0.15 -12.39 3.04
CA THR A 197 0.60 -13.46 3.69
C THR A 197 0.84 -14.66 2.78
N LEU A 198 0.37 -14.58 1.53
CA LEU A 198 0.67 -15.57 0.49
C LEU A 198 2.19 -15.79 0.37
N GLY A 199 2.62 -17.00 0.70
CA GLY A 199 4.03 -17.42 0.66
C GLY A 199 4.81 -17.24 1.95
N MET A 200 4.17 -16.87 3.07
CA MET A 200 4.80 -16.87 4.39
C MET A 200 4.88 -18.30 4.97
N PRO A 201 5.88 -18.63 5.81
CA PRO A 201 5.97 -19.92 6.47
C PRO A 201 4.72 -20.23 7.32
N ALA A 202 4.31 -21.49 7.44
CA ALA A 202 3.16 -21.86 8.27
C ALA A 202 3.30 -21.37 9.72
N LEU A 203 4.50 -21.48 10.30
CA LEU A 203 4.79 -21.01 11.65
C LEU A 203 4.63 -19.49 11.81
N TYR A 204 4.77 -18.69 10.75
CA TYR A 204 4.51 -17.25 10.83
C TYR A 204 3.05 -16.96 11.20
N HIS A 205 2.10 -17.76 10.71
CA HIS A 205 0.69 -17.57 10.99
C HIS A 205 0.32 -17.96 12.42
N SER A 206 0.92 -19.03 12.96
CA SER A 206 0.62 -19.52 14.30
C SER A 206 1.38 -18.81 15.41
N GLU A 207 2.58 -18.30 15.13
CA GLU A 207 3.49 -17.70 16.13
C GLU A 207 3.58 -16.16 16.02
N GLY A 208 3.23 -15.60 14.85
CA GLY A 208 3.55 -14.22 14.52
C GLY A 208 5.06 -13.97 14.42
N LEU A 209 5.44 -12.78 13.97
CA LEU A 209 6.86 -12.43 13.83
C LEU A 209 7.61 -12.40 15.17
N TYR A 210 6.93 -12.01 16.26
CA TYR A 210 7.51 -12.02 17.60
C TYR A 210 7.84 -13.44 18.07
N GLY A 211 6.92 -14.39 17.91
CA GLY A 211 7.12 -15.79 18.31
C GLY A 211 8.28 -16.43 17.55
N LEU A 212 8.40 -16.14 16.26
CA LEU A 212 9.56 -16.55 15.46
C LEU A 212 10.87 -15.91 15.95
N ALA A 213 10.85 -14.63 16.35
CA ALA A 213 12.05 -13.91 16.78
C ALA A 213 12.58 -14.37 18.15
N VAL A 214 11.70 -14.74 19.09
CA VAL A 214 12.10 -15.16 20.45
C VAL A 214 12.54 -16.62 20.51
N ASN A 215 12.01 -17.48 19.63
CA ASN A 215 12.31 -18.90 19.65
C ASN A 215 13.48 -19.23 18.72
N ARG A 216 14.64 -19.57 19.31
CA ARG A 216 15.85 -19.94 18.56
C ARG A 216 15.66 -21.14 17.62
N ALA A 217 14.71 -22.03 17.90
CA ALA A 217 14.40 -23.16 17.03
C ALA A 217 13.76 -22.73 15.70
N TYR A 218 13.16 -21.53 15.65
CA TYR A 218 12.44 -21.00 14.48
C TYR A 218 13.27 -20.01 13.67
N ARG A 219 14.60 -20.06 13.79
CA ARG A 219 15.50 -19.09 13.17
C ARG A 219 15.37 -19.08 11.65
N ASP A 220 15.26 -20.24 11.02
CA ASP A 220 15.18 -20.33 9.56
C ASP A 220 13.83 -19.76 9.06
N GLU A 221 12.74 -20.04 9.77
CA GLU A 221 11.41 -19.47 9.48
C GLU A 221 11.36 -17.97 9.71
N TYR A 222 12.03 -17.47 10.75
CA TYR A 222 12.17 -16.04 11.01
C TYR A 222 12.87 -15.33 9.85
N GLU A 223 14.00 -15.87 9.39
CA GLU A 223 14.76 -15.31 8.26
C GLU A 223 13.98 -15.39 6.94
N LEU A 224 13.28 -16.50 6.69
CA LEU A 224 12.42 -16.65 5.52
C LEU A 224 11.25 -15.64 5.55
N ALA A 225 10.63 -15.43 6.72
CA ALA A 225 9.56 -14.45 6.90
C ALA A 225 10.08 -13.03 6.62
N LEU A 226 11.21 -12.63 7.20
CA LEU A 226 11.82 -11.31 6.96
C LEU A 226 12.20 -11.09 5.49
N TRP A 227 12.76 -12.10 4.84
CA TRP A 227 13.07 -12.05 3.41
C TRP A 227 11.81 -11.89 2.55
N GLY A 228 10.75 -12.65 2.86
CA GLY A 228 9.44 -12.56 2.20
C GLY A 228 8.80 -11.17 2.35
N ILE A 229 8.84 -10.63 3.56
CA ILE A 229 8.38 -9.27 3.87
C ILE A 229 9.19 -8.25 3.06
N ALA A 230 10.52 -8.30 3.11
CA ALA A 230 11.39 -7.38 2.37
C ALA A 230 11.10 -7.38 0.86
N LYS A 231 10.97 -8.56 0.25
CA LYS A 231 10.56 -8.69 -1.16
C LYS A 231 9.20 -8.02 -1.43
N THR A 232 8.24 -8.25 -0.55
CA THR A 232 6.89 -7.69 -0.69
C THR A 232 6.90 -6.17 -0.59
N ILE A 233 7.68 -5.59 0.33
CA ILE A 233 7.89 -4.14 0.43
C ILE A 233 8.43 -3.59 -0.89
N VAL A 234 9.50 -4.19 -1.43
CA VAL A 234 10.14 -3.71 -2.66
C VAL A 234 9.17 -3.80 -3.85
N ASN A 235 8.45 -4.92 -3.98
CA ASN A 235 7.49 -5.11 -5.06
C ASN A 235 6.33 -4.11 -4.98
N LYS A 236 5.70 -3.97 -3.81
CA LYS A 236 4.60 -3.01 -3.59
C LYS A 236 5.07 -1.56 -3.78
N ALA A 237 6.26 -1.21 -3.28
CA ALA A 237 6.81 0.13 -3.44
C ALA A 237 7.02 0.50 -4.92
N ARG A 238 7.44 -0.47 -5.74
CA ARG A 238 7.63 -0.29 -7.20
C ARG A 238 6.31 -0.22 -7.96
N SER A 239 5.31 -1.03 -7.58
CA SER A 239 4.02 -1.07 -8.27
C SER A 239 3.10 0.08 -7.89
N THR A 240 3.04 0.43 -6.61
CA THR A 240 2.08 1.44 -6.10
C THR A 240 2.55 2.87 -6.36
N GLN A 241 3.86 3.12 -6.33
CA GLN A 241 4.46 4.46 -6.56
C GLN A 241 3.71 5.59 -5.81
N LEU A 242 3.43 5.37 -4.53
CA LEU A 242 2.65 6.30 -3.71
C LEU A 242 3.34 7.67 -3.69
N ARG A 243 2.65 8.69 -4.20
CA ARG A 243 3.12 10.08 -4.27
C ARG A 243 3.38 10.62 -2.87
N ALA A 244 4.38 11.49 -2.68
CA ALA A 244 4.49 12.20 -1.41
C ALA A 244 3.39 13.26 -1.31
N CYS A 245 3.16 13.75 -0.10
CA CYS A 245 2.26 14.87 0.17
C CYS A 245 2.94 15.87 1.11
N ASP A 246 2.37 17.08 1.19
CA ASP A 246 2.77 18.03 2.21
C ASP A 246 2.35 17.48 3.59
N PRO A 247 3.26 17.36 4.59
CA PRO A 247 2.87 16.92 5.93
C PRO A 247 1.88 17.86 6.65
N GLU A 248 1.74 19.13 6.22
CA GLU A 248 0.78 20.07 6.81
C GLU A 248 -0.68 19.67 6.59
N ILE A 249 -0.97 18.77 5.65
CA ILE A 249 -2.34 18.24 5.46
C ILE A 249 -2.80 17.34 6.61
N PHE A 250 -1.87 16.84 7.42
CA PHE A 250 -2.14 15.90 8.51
C PHE A 250 -2.62 16.65 9.76
N GLN A 251 -3.78 17.27 9.61
CA GLN A 251 -4.51 17.96 10.67
C GLN A 251 -5.64 17.08 11.18
N ASP A 252 -6.05 17.29 12.44
CA ASP A 252 -7.22 16.63 13.04
C ASP A 252 -7.20 15.09 12.94
N LEU A 253 -6.02 14.50 13.13
CA LEU A 253 -5.85 13.05 13.07
C LEU A 253 -6.58 12.34 14.22
N GLU A 254 -7.54 11.51 13.85
CA GLU A 254 -8.30 10.62 14.74
C GLU A 254 -7.64 9.26 14.94
N ASN A 255 -8.00 8.58 16.04
CA ASN A 255 -7.69 7.17 16.23
C ASN A 255 -8.70 6.32 15.45
N ILE A 256 -8.30 5.82 14.28
CA ILE A 256 -9.20 5.05 13.41
C ILE A 256 -9.56 3.65 13.94
N PHE A 257 -8.95 3.20 15.03
CA PHE A 257 -9.28 1.93 15.66
C PHE A 257 -10.47 2.07 16.61
N ASP A 258 -10.76 3.29 17.06
CA ASP A 258 -11.93 3.60 17.85
C ASP A 258 -13.12 3.70 16.90
N GLU A 259 -13.68 2.57 16.48
CA GLU A 259 -14.99 2.56 15.83
C GLU A 259 -16.04 2.96 16.88
N GLU A 260 -16.60 4.16 16.76
CA GLU A 260 -17.98 4.35 17.21
C GLU A 260 -18.84 3.46 16.32
N ASP A 261 -19.39 2.39 16.90
CA ASP A 261 -20.43 1.58 16.27
C ASP A 261 -21.52 2.53 15.72
N PRO A 262 -21.79 2.57 14.40
CA PRO A 262 -22.94 3.31 13.92
C PRO A 262 -24.19 2.65 14.49
N LYS A 263 -24.86 3.35 15.42
CA LYS A 263 -26.18 2.99 15.92
C LYS A 263 -27.22 2.94 14.81
#